data_AF-A0A016VJ90-F1
#
_entry.id   AF-A0A016VJ90-F1
#
_cell.length_a   1.000
_cell.length_b   1.000
_cell.length_c   1.000
_cell.angle_alpha   90.00
_cell.angle_beta   90.00
_cell.angle_gamma   90.00
#
_symmetry.space_group_name_H-M   'P 1'
#
loop_
_entity.id
_entity.type
_entity.pdbx_description
1 polymer ?
#
loop_
_entity_poly.entity_id
_entity_poly.type
_entity_poly.pdbx_seq_one_letter_code
_entity_poly.pdbx_strand_id
1 'polypeptide(L)'
;MTAAERRGLRKLMRAKDQLRYTVGDKCGGFVVIPKLMDKELTKMALADTTVYEETTKRTFDTLAQQLRTTTRSILTSKVGVKAVGRLLVNSPVVPTYYSLIKTHKIGSDVDMNTISVNDIKTRPIISCCGGSSDRISWLLVKLLSPLLKYVGAHKVNVEQFIGAVERCQMPNSVSYVSFDAVSLYTNVDNECATRAMLDLLQEHQADVNVLGLARSELEQLLLATLACNVFRFDNKFYMQRRGLAMGLRLAPLLAIVYLDRIERMSLTSELIFYRRYIDDVFAIGSTPVALQHFLNNLNSQDPNIQFTVEEPDANSFLPFLNAKVRIRNGLKEFSWYRKPSSKNIIIHSRSAHPIYMKANVVRNIGQTKDRICGVAHDLCDEDMETILEENG
;
A
#
# COMPACT_ATOMS: atom_id res chain seq x y z
N MET A 1 32.64 1.88 -8.89
CA MET A 1 32.73 3.21 -8.25
C MET A 1 34.00 3.94 -8.67
N THR A 2 33.86 5.17 -9.15
CA THR A 2 34.96 6.10 -9.45
C THR A 2 35.70 6.52 -8.16
N ALA A 3 36.91 7.09 -8.30
CA ALA A 3 37.66 7.59 -7.15
C ALA A 3 36.91 8.73 -6.41
N ALA A 4 36.18 9.56 -7.16
CA ALA A 4 35.35 10.63 -6.61
C ALA A 4 34.19 10.06 -5.77
N GLU A 5 33.45 9.08 -6.30
CA GLU A 5 32.36 8.42 -5.57
C GLU A 5 32.84 7.75 -4.27
N ARG A 6 34.01 7.08 -4.29
CA ARG A 6 34.58 6.47 -3.08
C ARG A 6 34.91 7.52 -2.02
N ARG A 7 35.42 8.69 -2.43
CA ARG A 7 35.65 9.82 -1.51
C ARG A 7 34.33 10.36 -0.95
N GLY A 8 33.32 10.52 -1.81
CA GLY A 8 31.97 10.92 -1.41
C GLY A 8 31.37 9.98 -0.37
N LEU A 9 31.39 8.66 -0.64
CA LEU A 9 30.87 7.65 0.28
C LEU A 9 31.57 7.70 1.65
N ARG A 10 32.90 7.85 1.67
CA ARG A 10 33.64 8.00 2.94
C ARG A 10 33.21 9.24 3.72
N LYS A 11 32.93 10.36 3.05
CA LYS A 11 32.40 11.57 3.71
C LYS A 11 31.02 11.31 4.31
N LEU A 12 30.12 10.66 3.55
CA LEU A 12 28.79 10.29 4.03
C LEU A 12 28.85 9.35 5.24
N MET A 13 29.75 8.36 5.22
CA MET A 13 29.94 7.44 6.35
C MET A 13 30.42 8.16 7.62
N ARG A 14 31.26 9.20 7.49
CA ARG A 14 31.68 10.02 8.64
C ARG A 14 30.53 10.84 9.23
N ALA A 15 29.54 11.21 8.42
CA ALA A 15 28.36 11.95 8.84
C ALA A 15 27.18 11.03 9.24
N LYS A 16 27.37 9.72 9.36
CA LYS A 16 26.30 8.75 9.68
C LYS A 16 25.56 9.02 10.99
N ASP A 17 26.18 9.76 11.91
CA ASP A 17 25.58 10.10 13.20
C ASP A 17 24.72 11.37 13.14
N GLN A 18 24.93 12.19 12.10
CA GLN A 18 24.20 13.45 11.85
C GLN A 18 23.15 13.30 10.75
N LEU A 19 23.37 12.42 9.79
CA LEU A 19 22.52 12.21 8.62
C LEU A 19 21.82 10.85 8.67
N ARG A 20 20.59 10.81 8.17
CA ARG A 20 19.85 9.61 7.84
C ARG A 20 19.84 9.43 6.32
N TYR A 21 20.07 8.20 5.91
CA TYR A 21 20.03 7.77 4.52
C TYR A 21 18.87 6.78 4.35
N THR A 22 17.99 7.04 3.40
CA THR A 22 16.82 6.18 3.13
C THR A 22 16.42 6.27 1.66
N VAL A 23 15.42 5.49 1.27
CA VAL A 23 14.70 5.62 0.01
C VAL A 23 13.44 6.47 0.20
N GLY A 24 13.10 7.25 -0.82
CA GLY A 24 11.85 8.01 -0.88
C GLY A 24 10.65 7.12 -1.18
N ASP A 25 9.47 7.58 -0.78
CA ASP A 25 8.20 6.91 -1.07
C ASP A 25 7.85 6.99 -2.57
N LYS A 26 7.45 5.85 -3.15
CA LYS A 26 7.04 5.63 -4.56
C LYS A 26 8.09 5.92 -5.66
N CYS A 27 9.02 6.86 -5.48
CA CYS A 27 9.91 7.33 -6.56
C CYS A 27 11.23 6.56 -6.69
N GLY A 28 11.61 5.74 -5.70
CA GLY A 28 12.91 5.05 -5.65
C GLY A 28 14.13 5.95 -5.42
N GLY A 29 13.95 7.29 -5.43
CA GLY A 29 15.01 8.25 -5.17
C GLY A 29 15.68 8.07 -3.80
N PHE A 30 16.97 8.37 -3.75
CA PHE A 30 17.76 8.38 -2.52
C PHE A 30 17.50 9.65 -1.72
N VAL A 31 17.23 9.52 -0.43
CA VAL A 31 16.93 10.62 0.48
C VAL A 31 18.02 10.72 1.53
N VAL A 32 18.59 11.92 1.64
CA VAL A 32 19.53 12.31 2.70
C VAL A 32 18.89 13.42 3.50
N ILE A 33 18.72 13.22 4.80
CA ILE A 33 18.06 14.17 5.70
C ILE A 33 18.82 14.24 7.03
N PRO A 34 18.93 15.41 7.69
CA PRO A 34 19.44 15.48 9.06
C PRO A 34 18.63 14.57 9.99
N LYS A 35 19.32 13.83 10.87
CA LYS A 35 18.64 12.95 11.84
C LYS A 35 17.71 13.71 12.78
N LEU A 36 18.06 14.95 13.12
CA LEU A 36 17.21 15.80 13.95
C LEU A 36 15.85 16.02 13.26
N MET A 37 15.89 16.40 11.98
CA MET A 37 14.71 16.63 11.16
C MET A 37 13.86 15.35 10.97
N ASP A 38 14.49 14.19 10.71
CA ASP A 38 13.79 12.89 10.65
C ASP A 38 13.07 12.54 11.96
N LYS A 39 13.70 12.85 13.09
CA LYS A 39 13.10 12.67 14.41
C LYS A 39 11.95 13.64 14.65
N GLU A 40 12.08 14.90 14.26
CA GLU A 40 11.01 15.89 14.38
C GLU A 40 9.79 15.51 13.54
N LEU A 41 10.00 15.15 12.26
CA LEU A 41 8.94 14.65 11.37
C LEU A 41 8.19 13.47 11.99
N THR A 42 8.94 12.51 12.53
CA THR A 42 8.35 11.32 13.11
C THR A 42 7.62 11.64 14.42
N LYS A 43 8.18 12.50 15.28
CA LYS A 43 7.52 12.93 16.53
C LYS A 43 6.23 13.68 16.24
N MET A 44 6.19 14.53 15.21
CA MET A 44 4.96 15.18 14.77
C MET A 44 3.90 14.18 14.31
N ALA A 45 4.29 13.16 13.52
CA ALA A 45 3.35 12.12 13.10
C ALA A 45 2.83 11.28 14.29
N LEU A 46 3.69 10.96 15.27
CA LEU A 46 3.31 10.22 16.47
C LEU A 46 2.56 11.07 17.51
N ALA A 47 2.47 12.38 17.32
CA ALA A 47 1.71 13.28 18.19
C ALA A 47 0.20 13.25 17.90
N ASP A 48 -0.25 12.63 16.81
CA ASP A 48 -1.67 12.41 16.53
C ASP A 48 -2.25 11.38 17.53
N THR A 49 -2.89 11.90 18.57
CA THR A 49 -3.49 11.11 19.66
C THR A 49 -4.74 10.34 19.22
N THR A 50 -5.27 10.62 18.02
CA THR A 50 -6.37 9.83 17.44
C THR A 50 -5.87 8.52 16.84
N VAL A 51 -4.58 8.43 16.51
CA VAL A 51 -3.95 7.25 15.88
C VAL A 51 -2.97 6.57 16.81
N TYR A 52 -2.18 7.31 17.58
CA TYR A 52 -1.06 6.80 18.37
C TYR A 52 -1.12 7.20 19.84
N GLU A 53 -0.50 6.38 20.70
CA GLU A 53 -0.24 6.73 22.09
C GLU A 53 1.09 6.17 22.58
N GLU A 54 1.74 6.86 23.52
CA GLU A 54 2.95 6.37 24.19
C GLU A 54 2.57 5.24 25.16
N THR A 55 3.41 4.20 25.23
CA THR A 55 3.18 3.01 26.04
C THR A 55 4.50 2.47 26.59
N THR A 56 4.51 1.22 27.06
CA THR A 56 5.69 0.62 27.69
C THR A 56 6.10 -0.69 27.04
N LYS A 57 7.36 -1.09 27.29
CA LYS A 57 7.84 -2.44 26.98
C LYS A 57 6.99 -3.52 27.63
N ARG A 58 6.54 -3.29 28.87
CA ARG A 58 5.63 -4.20 29.60
C ARG A 58 4.34 -4.43 28.83
N THR A 59 3.76 -3.39 28.22
CA THR A 59 2.57 -3.51 27.37
C THR A 59 2.84 -4.42 26.17
N PHE A 60 3.96 -4.22 25.48
CA PHE A 60 4.37 -5.12 24.38
C PHE A 60 4.47 -6.57 24.85
N ASP A 61 5.14 -6.82 25.98
CA ASP A 61 5.35 -8.19 26.49
C ASP A 61 4.02 -8.85 26.87
N THR A 62 3.10 -8.11 27.48
CA THR A 62 1.74 -8.58 27.79
C THR A 62 0.97 -8.96 26.53
N LEU A 63 0.91 -8.07 25.54
CA LEU A 63 0.17 -8.31 24.28
C LEU A 63 0.79 -9.45 23.46
N ALA A 64 2.12 -9.53 23.43
CA ALA A 64 2.84 -10.64 22.79
C ALA A 64 2.53 -11.98 23.47
N GLN A 65 2.46 -12.00 24.80
CA GLN A 65 2.09 -13.20 25.55
C GLN A 65 0.62 -13.56 25.36
N GLN A 66 -0.29 -12.59 25.30
CA GLN A 66 -1.70 -12.84 24.98
C GLN A 66 -1.85 -13.47 23.59
N LEU A 67 -1.24 -12.89 22.55
CA LEU A 67 -1.25 -13.47 21.21
C LEU A 67 -0.69 -14.89 21.20
N ARG A 68 0.40 -15.14 21.94
CA ARG A 68 0.99 -16.49 22.09
C ARG A 68 0.00 -17.47 22.72
N THR A 69 -0.65 -17.10 23.81
CA THR A 69 -1.63 -17.93 24.51
C THR A 69 -2.84 -18.21 23.63
N THR A 70 -3.42 -17.20 22.99
CA THR A 70 -4.54 -17.33 22.05
C THR A 70 -4.20 -18.26 20.90
N THR A 71 -3.03 -18.07 20.28
CA THR A 71 -2.52 -18.93 19.19
C THR A 71 -2.39 -20.38 19.64
N ARG A 72 -1.83 -20.63 20.83
CA ARG A 72 -1.69 -22.00 21.37
C ARG A 72 -3.04 -22.64 21.62
N SER A 73 -3.95 -21.93 22.26
CA SER A 73 -5.27 -22.45 22.60
C SER A 73 -6.03 -22.90 21.35
N ILE A 74 -6.02 -22.06 20.31
CA ILE A 74 -6.82 -22.27 19.11
C ILE A 74 -6.15 -23.22 18.12
N LEU A 75 -4.86 -23.05 17.83
CA LEU A 75 -4.22 -23.77 16.71
C LEU A 75 -3.66 -25.14 17.10
N THR A 76 -3.45 -25.43 18.39
CA THR A 76 -2.80 -26.69 18.80
C THR A 76 -3.62 -27.91 18.39
N SER A 77 -4.94 -27.87 18.53
CA SER A 77 -5.84 -28.95 18.11
C SER A 77 -5.97 -29.08 16.59
N LYS A 78 -5.74 -27.99 15.84
CA LYS A 78 -5.93 -27.94 14.39
C LYS A 78 -4.69 -28.36 13.60
N VAL A 79 -3.49 -27.96 14.06
CA VAL A 79 -2.23 -28.19 13.33
C VAL A 79 -1.13 -28.88 14.14
N GLY A 80 -1.39 -29.15 15.43
CA GLY A 80 -0.45 -29.82 16.32
C GLY A 80 0.64 -28.92 16.89
N VAL A 81 1.21 -29.34 18.03
CA VAL A 81 2.16 -28.57 18.84
C VAL A 81 3.40 -28.15 18.05
N LYS A 82 3.94 -29.04 17.19
CA LYS A 82 5.14 -28.75 16.38
C LYS A 82 4.91 -27.62 15.39
N ALA A 83 3.75 -27.58 14.74
CA ALA A 83 3.41 -26.53 13.78
C ALA A 83 3.19 -25.19 14.51
N VAL A 84 2.45 -25.20 15.63
CA VAL A 84 2.28 -24.00 16.48
C VAL A 84 3.63 -23.48 16.97
N GLY A 85 4.55 -24.36 17.37
CA GLY A 85 5.91 -23.98 17.77
C GLY A 85 6.70 -23.27 16.67
N ARG A 86 6.46 -23.57 15.38
CA ARG A 86 7.07 -22.87 14.25
C ARG A 86 6.43 -21.50 13.98
N LEU A 87 5.16 -21.33 14.32
CA LEU A 87 4.46 -20.06 14.19
C LEU A 87 4.86 -19.06 15.30
N LEU A 88 5.12 -19.56 16.50
CA LEU A 88 5.48 -18.72 17.64
C LEU A 88 6.96 -18.34 17.64
N VAL A 89 7.24 -17.06 17.88
CA VAL A 89 8.61 -16.55 18.05
C VAL A 89 8.94 -16.53 19.54
N ASN A 90 10.03 -17.18 19.95
CA ASN A 90 10.42 -17.25 21.36
C ASN A 90 10.92 -15.91 21.91
N SER A 91 11.64 -15.15 21.08
CA SER A 91 12.21 -13.84 21.42
C SER A 91 11.84 -12.84 20.33
N PRO A 92 10.59 -12.36 20.30
CA PRO A 92 10.12 -11.48 19.24
C PRO A 92 10.83 -10.14 19.27
N VAL A 93 11.20 -9.64 18.09
CA VAL A 93 11.72 -8.28 17.92
C VAL A 93 10.56 -7.31 18.15
N VAL A 94 10.78 -6.25 18.92
CA VAL A 94 9.79 -5.16 19.03
C VAL A 94 9.73 -4.45 17.67
N PRO A 95 8.55 -4.35 17.02
CA PRO A 95 8.39 -3.63 15.77
C PRO A 95 8.99 -2.22 15.85
N THR A 96 9.54 -1.74 14.75
CA THR A 96 10.19 -0.42 14.70
C THR A 96 9.47 0.49 13.73
N TYR A 97 9.25 1.73 14.15
CA TYR A 97 8.67 2.75 13.30
C TYR A 97 9.77 3.45 12.50
N TYR A 98 9.50 3.69 11.22
CA TYR A 98 10.24 4.63 10.41
C TYR A 98 9.35 5.31 9.37
N SER A 99 9.78 6.49 8.92
CA SER A 99 9.11 7.27 7.90
C SER A 99 9.81 7.13 6.55
N LEU A 100 9.04 6.99 5.47
CA LEU A 100 9.51 7.20 4.11
C LEU A 100 9.08 8.59 3.64
N ILE A 101 10.02 9.40 3.13
CA ILE A 101 9.72 10.76 2.68
C ILE A 101 8.96 10.73 1.36
N LYS A 102 7.81 11.41 1.29
CA LYS A 102 7.01 11.56 0.06
C LYS A 102 7.57 12.68 -0.81
N THR A 103 8.75 12.45 -1.39
CA THR A 103 9.43 13.41 -2.27
C THR A 103 8.56 13.86 -3.45
N HIS A 104 7.68 13.00 -3.95
CA HIS A 104 6.72 13.31 -5.01
C HIS A 104 5.60 14.30 -4.60
N LYS A 105 5.52 14.67 -3.32
CA LYS A 105 4.60 15.69 -2.79
C LYS A 105 5.32 17.00 -2.46
N ILE A 106 6.64 17.07 -2.67
CA ILE A 106 7.42 18.31 -2.55
C ILE A 106 7.31 19.03 -3.90
N GLY A 107 6.92 20.31 -3.90
CA GLY A 107 6.80 21.11 -5.11
C GLY A 107 8.16 21.28 -5.82
N SER A 108 8.14 21.41 -7.15
CA SER A 108 9.37 21.63 -7.95
C SER A 108 10.13 22.89 -7.56
N ASP A 109 9.40 23.90 -7.08
CA ASP A 109 9.94 25.24 -6.84
C ASP A 109 10.41 25.42 -5.38
N VAL A 110 10.34 24.35 -4.58
CA VAL A 110 10.75 24.37 -3.17
C VAL A 110 12.26 24.27 -3.07
N ASP A 111 12.90 25.27 -2.46
CA ASP A 111 14.32 25.19 -2.11
C ASP A 111 14.52 24.17 -0.97
N MET A 112 15.17 23.06 -1.30
CA MET A 112 15.47 21.98 -0.36
C MET A 112 16.42 22.41 0.76
N ASN A 113 17.15 23.52 0.61
CA ASN A 113 18.01 24.05 1.68
C ASN A 113 17.23 24.78 2.77
N THR A 114 16.01 25.25 2.46
CA THR A 114 15.18 26.04 3.38
C THR A 114 13.82 25.39 3.66
N ILE A 115 13.60 24.16 3.19
CA ILE A 115 12.34 23.45 3.35
C ILE A 115 11.99 23.24 4.83
N SER A 116 10.76 23.56 5.20
CA SER A 116 10.26 23.35 6.56
C SER A 116 9.84 21.90 6.77
N VAL A 117 9.96 21.43 8.01
CA VAL A 117 9.45 20.12 8.46
C VAL A 117 7.95 19.96 8.15
N ASN A 118 7.17 21.04 8.24
CA ASN A 118 5.72 21.03 7.99
C ASN A 118 5.35 20.72 6.53
N ASP A 119 6.24 21.06 5.60
CA ASP A 119 6.05 20.89 4.15
C ASP A 119 6.41 19.47 3.70
N ILE A 120 7.10 18.72 4.55
CA ILE A 120 7.51 17.34 4.24
C ILE A 120 6.45 16.36 4.72
N LYS A 121 5.83 15.67 3.76
CA LYS A 121 4.93 14.56 4.06
C LYS A 121 5.69 13.25 4.13
N THR A 122 5.27 12.37 5.03
CA THR A 122 5.86 11.04 5.21
C THR A 122 4.84 9.92 5.03
N ARG A 123 5.33 8.71 4.77
CA ARG A 123 4.58 7.47 4.87
C ARG A 123 5.07 6.70 6.10
N PRO A 124 4.22 6.47 7.11
CA PRO A 124 4.60 5.73 8.30
C PRO A 124 4.78 4.25 7.95
N ILE A 125 5.83 3.61 8.46
CA ILE A 125 6.03 2.17 8.35
C ILE A 125 6.33 1.61 9.73
N ILE A 126 5.59 0.59 10.14
CA ILE A 126 5.85 -0.17 11.36
C ILE A 126 6.35 -1.55 10.92
N SER A 127 7.67 -1.74 10.97
CA SER A 127 8.27 -3.02 10.56
C SER A 127 7.97 -4.10 11.59
N CYS A 128 7.02 -4.97 11.28
CA CYS A 128 6.67 -6.14 12.08
C CYS A 128 7.58 -7.35 11.86
N CYS A 129 8.60 -7.24 10.99
CA CYS A 129 9.49 -8.37 10.65
C CYS A 129 10.15 -8.96 11.91
N GLY A 130 9.96 -10.27 12.14
CA GLY A 130 10.49 -10.95 13.32
C GLY A 130 9.77 -10.62 14.63
N GLY A 131 8.70 -9.83 14.59
CA GLY A 131 7.84 -9.54 15.73
C GLY A 131 6.82 -10.64 16.02
N SER A 132 6.10 -10.49 17.13
CA SER A 132 5.15 -11.50 17.64
C SER A 132 3.99 -11.79 16.68
N SER A 133 3.54 -10.77 15.94
CA SER A 133 2.40 -10.86 15.02
C SER A 133 2.78 -11.30 13.59
N ASP A 134 4.07 -11.30 13.21
CA ASP A 134 4.53 -11.54 11.82
C ASP A 134 4.03 -12.87 11.24
N ARG A 135 4.35 -13.98 11.90
CA ARG A 135 4.02 -15.33 11.42
C ARG A 135 2.55 -15.67 11.54
N ILE A 136 1.86 -15.13 12.54
CA ILE A 136 0.41 -15.31 12.71
C ILE A 136 -0.34 -14.53 11.64
N SER A 137 0.08 -13.30 11.39
CA SER A 137 -0.40 -12.46 10.30
C SER A 137 -0.20 -13.13 8.93
N TRP A 138 0.97 -13.74 8.69
CA TRP A 138 1.21 -14.55 7.50
C TRP A 138 0.23 -15.72 7.35
N LEU A 139 -0.01 -16.47 8.43
CA LEU A 139 -0.95 -17.60 8.43
C LEU A 139 -2.36 -17.11 8.08
N LEU A 140 -2.84 -16.07 8.76
CA LEU A 140 -4.17 -15.50 8.52
C LEU A 140 -4.34 -15.05 7.06
N VAL A 141 -3.32 -14.41 6.48
CA VAL A 141 -3.32 -14.06 5.06
C VAL A 141 -3.41 -15.30 4.17
N LYS A 142 -2.67 -16.38 4.48
CA LYS A 142 -2.74 -17.62 3.71
C LYS A 142 -4.12 -18.27 3.74
N LEU A 143 -4.82 -18.20 4.87
CA LEU A 143 -6.16 -18.77 5.02
C LEU A 143 -7.23 -17.91 4.36
N LEU A 144 -7.12 -16.58 4.46
CA LEU A 144 -8.22 -15.66 4.14
C LEU A 144 -8.07 -14.94 2.80
N SER A 145 -6.86 -14.77 2.27
CA SER A 145 -6.66 -14.12 0.96
C SER A 145 -7.36 -14.80 -0.24
N PRO A 146 -7.64 -16.12 -0.26
CA PRO A 146 -8.47 -16.71 -1.30
C PRO A 146 -9.86 -16.11 -1.41
N LEU A 147 -10.40 -15.49 -0.34
CA LEU A 147 -11.69 -14.80 -0.36
C LEU A 147 -11.67 -13.52 -1.22
N LEU A 148 -10.50 -12.96 -1.51
CA LEU A 148 -10.39 -11.73 -2.31
C LEU A 148 -10.96 -11.88 -3.73
N LYS A 149 -11.12 -13.11 -4.24
CA LYS A 149 -11.79 -13.35 -5.52
C LYS A 149 -13.28 -12.97 -5.52
N TYR A 150 -13.90 -12.84 -4.33
CA TYR A 150 -15.29 -12.40 -4.16
C TYR A 150 -15.43 -10.90 -3.90
N VAL A 151 -14.31 -10.19 -3.73
CA VAL A 151 -14.28 -8.72 -3.65
C VAL A 151 -14.37 -8.17 -5.07
N GLY A 152 -15.59 -7.91 -5.52
CA GLY A 152 -15.87 -7.58 -6.92
C GLY A 152 -15.07 -6.39 -7.42
N ALA A 153 -14.97 -5.31 -6.64
CA ALA A 153 -14.25 -4.10 -7.04
C ALA A 153 -12.73 -4.30 -7.16
N HIS A 154 -12.17 -5.27 -6.42
CA HIS A 154 -10.72 -5.43 -6.29
C HIS A 154 -10.09 -5.98 -7.58
N LYS A 155 -9.03 -5.31 -8.05
CA LYS A 155 -8.15 -5.78 -9.12
C LYS A 155 -6.72 -5.85 -8.64
N VAL A 156 -6.00 -6.84 -9.16
CA VAL A 156 -4.65 -7.18 -8.69
C VAL A 156 -3.56 -6.56 -9.59
N ASN A 157 -3.87 -6.19 -10.83
CA ASN A 157 -2.89 -5.58 -11.74
C ASN A 157 -3.55 -4.72 -12.84
N VAL A 158 -2.71 -3.99 -13.56
CA VAL A 158 -3.09 -3.08 -14.66
C VAL A 158 -3.71 -3.83 -15.84
N GLU A 159 -3.25 -5.04 -16.15
CA GLU A 159 -3.78 -5.86 -17.27
C GLU A 159 -5.25 -6.24 -17.05
N GLN A 160 -5.58 -6.73 -15.85
CA GLN A 160 -6.95 -7.05 -15.48
C GLN A 160 -7.85 -5.81 -15.43
N PHE A 161 -7.28 -4.65 -15.11
CA PHE A 161 -7.97 -3.37 -15.14
C PHE A 161 -8.29 -2.94 -16.59
N ILE A 162 -7.28 -2.89 -17.47
CA ILE A 162 -7.45 -2.54 -18.89
C ILE A 162 -8.49 -3.46 -19.53
N GLY A 163 -8.34 -4.78 -19.39
CA GLY A 163 -9.30 -5.72 -19.95
C GLY A 163 -10.71 -5.57 -19.36
N ALA A 164 -10.86 -5.09 -18.13
CA ALA A 164 -12.17 -4.79 -17.56
C ALA A 164 -12.79 -3.52 -18.18
N VAL A 165 -12.00 -2.47 -18.41
CA VAL A 165 -12.45 -1.24 -19.07
C VAL A 165 -12.83 -1.52 -20.54
N GLU A 166 -12.03 -2.31 -21.24
CA GLU A 166 -12.32 -2.74 -22.62
C GLU A 166 -13.66 -3.46 -22.73
N ARG A 167 -13.92 -4.44 -21.84
CA ARG A 167 -15.19 -5.20 -21.81
C ARG A 167 -16.39 -4.40 -21.30
N CYS A 168 -16.17 -3.26 -20.66
CA CYS A 168 -17.25 -2.43 -20.15
C CYS A 168 -18.04 -1.81 -21.32
N GLN A 169 -19.31 -2.16 -21.44
CA GLN A 169 -20.23 -1.48 -22.35
C GLN A 169 -20.63 -0.14 -21.72
N MET A 170 -20.46 0.94 -22.48
CA MET A 170 -20.74 2.29 -21.99
C MET A 170 -21.32 3.15 -23.11
N PRO A 171 -22.18 4.14 -22.78
CA PRO A 171 -22.66 5.13 -23.75
C PRO A 171 -21.52 5.96 -24.35
N ASN A 172 -21.82 6.68 -25.44
CA ASN A 172 -20.85 7.57 -26.07
C ASN A 172 -20.42 8.74 -25.16
N SER A 173 -21.33 9.21 -24.31
CA SER A 173 -21.08 10.26 -23.33
C SER A 173 -21.04 9.65 -21.93
N VAL A 174 -19.87 9.73 -21.29
CA VAL A 174 -19.62 9.30 -19.92
C VAL A 174 -18.63 10.26 -19.26
N SER A 175 -18.54 10.19 -17.94
CA SER A 175 -17.50 10.87 -17.16
C SER A 175 -16.71 9.85 -16.38
N TYR A 176 -15.44 10.12 -16.12
CA TYR A 176 -14.57 9.21 -15.39
C TYR A 176 -13.59 9.98 -14.52
N VAL A 177 -13.32 9.42 -13.34
CA VAL A 177 -12.49 10.01 -12.29
C VAL A 177 -11.72 8.92 -11.57
N SER A 178 -10.65 9.33 -10.89
CA SER A 178 -9.95 8.49 -9.94
C SER A 178 -10.31 8.94 -8.53
N PHE A 179 -10.63 8.00 -7.64
CA PHE A 179 -10.76 8.30 -6.21
C PHE A 179 -9.58 7.75 -5.43
N ASP A 180 -9.07 8.49 -4.44
CA ASP A 180 -7.96 8.06 -3.56
C ASP A 180 -8.42 8.10 -2.10
N ALA A 181 -8.34 6.95 -1.41
CA ALA A 181 -8.68 6.83 -0.01
C ALA A 181 -7.63 7.52 0.89
N VAL A 182 -8.04 8.58 1.58
CA VAL A 182 -7.15 9.40 2.41
C VAL A 182 -6.66 8.62 3.61
N SER A 183 -5.35 8.40 3.66
CA SER A 183 -4.66 7.76 4.80
C SER A 183 -5.31 6.43 5.23
N LEU A 184 -5.76 5.63 4.26
CA LEU A 184 -6.56 4.42 4.46
C LEU A 184 -6.16 3.62 5.70
N TYR A 185 -4.90 3.18 5.78
CA TYR A 185 -4.43 2.30 6.85
C TYR A 185 -4.59 2.89 8.25
N THR A 186 -4.44 4.20 8.47
CA THR A 186 -4.62 4.79 9.82
C THR A 186 -6.08 5.05 10.18
N ASN A 187 -6.98 4.98 9.19
CA ASN A 187 -8.41 5.27 9.35
C ASN A 187 -9.29 4.02 9.39
N VAL A 188 -8.78 2.85 9.01
CA VAL A 188 -9.52 1.58 9.13
C VAL A 188 -9.91 1.30 10.58
N ASP A 189 -11.16 0.95 10.81
CA ASP A 189 -11.60 0.38 12.09
C ASP A 189 -11.29 -1.12 12.15
N ASN A 190 -10.50 -1.52 13.13
CA ASN A 190 -9.98 -2.89 13.23
C ASN A 190 -11.08 -3.92 13.51
N GLU A 191 -12.11 -3.56 14.29
CA GLU A 191 -13.21 -4.45 14.62
C GLU A 191 -14.18 -4.58 13.44
N CYS A 192 -14.54 -3.47 12.80
CA CYS A 192 -15.39 -3.48 11.62
C CYS A 192 -14.72 -4.20 10.43
N ALA A 193 -13.40 -4.04 10.24
CA ALA A 193 -12.64 -4.78 9.24
C ALA A 193 -12.57 -6.29 9.55
N THR A 194 -12.42 -6.65 10.84
CA THR A 194 -12.48 -8.05 11.28
C THR A 194 -13.86 -8.65 11.02
N ARG A 195 -14.94 -7.94 11.37
CA ARG A 195 -16.31 -8.36 11.11
C ARG A 195 -16.58 -8.53 9.61
N ALA A 196 -16.18 -7.56 8.78
CA ALA A 196 -16.32 -7.64 7.33
C ALA A 196 -15.61 -8.87 6.73
N MET A 197 -14.41 -9.22 7.23
CA MET A 197 -13.70 -10.43 6.83
C MET A 197 -14.44 -11.72 7.21
N LEU A 198 -15.01 -11.77 8.42
CA LEU A 198 -15.74 -12.94 8.91
C LEU A 198 -17.09 -13.10 8.19
N ASP A 199 -17.75 -12.00 7.84
CA ASP A 199 -18.99 -12.01 7.06
C ASP A 199 -18.71 -12.54 5.64
N LEU A 200 -17.65 -12.05 4.99
CA LEU A 200 -17.21 -12.55 3.67
C LEU A 200 -16.84 -14.05 3.73
N LEU A 201 -16.18 -14.48 4.80
CA LEU A 201 -15.88 -15.89 5.02
C LEU A 201 -17.17 -16.71 5.18
N GLN A 202 -18.16 -16.22 5.92
CA GLN A 202 -19.41 -16.93 6.13
C GLN A 202 -20.16 -17.16 4.81
N GLU A 203 -20.17 -16.16 3.92
CA GLU A 203 -20.79 -16.27 2.59
C GLU A 203 -20.10 -17.30 1.69
N HIS A 204 -18.79 -17.50 1.85
CA HIS A 204 -17.96 -18.28 0.92
C HIS A 204 -17.13 -19.38 1.59
N GLN A 205 -17.54 -19.85 2.77
CA GLN A 205 -16.79 -20.83 3.57
C GLN A 205 -16.53 -22.15 2.84
N ALA A 206 -17.41 -22.54 1.90
CA ALA A 206 -17.28 -23.77 1.14
C ALA A 206 -16.08 -23.76 0.18
N ASP A 207 -15.63 -22.58 -0.23
CA ASP A 207 -14.60 -22.40 -1.25
C ASP A 207 -13.20 -22.16 -0.68
N VAL A 208 -13.07 -22.15 0.66
CA VAL A 208 -11.82 -21.84 1.36
C VAL A 208 -11.57 -22.80 2.52
N ASN A 209 -10.30 -23.18 2.72
CA ASN A 209 -9.91 -24.01 3.85
C ASN A 209 -9.26 -23.14 4.93
N VAL A 210 -9.99 -22.89 6.01
CA VAL A 210 -9.54 -22.16 7.20
C VAL A 210 -9.10 -23.09 8.35
N LEU A 211 -8.62 -24.29 8.02
CA LEU A 211 -8.15 -25.30 9.00
C LEU A 211 -9.24 -25.79 9.96
N GLY A 212 -10.50 -25.71 9.56
CA GLY A 212 -11.64 -26.05 10.42
C GLY A 212 -11.76 -25.14 11.64
N LEU A 213 -11.24 -23.91 11.58
CA LEU A 213 -11.42 -22.91 12.62
C LEU A 213 -12.87 -22.41 12.62
N ALA A 214 -13.47 -22.32 13.81
CA ALA A 214 -14.76 -21.69 13.99
C ALA A 214 -14.66 -20.16 13.80
N ARG A 215 -15.79 -19.53 13.48
CA ARG A 215 -15.88 -18.06 13.31
C ARG A 215 -15.30 -17.31 14.53
N SER A 216 -15.66 -17.74 15.75
CA SER A 216 -15.18 -17.14 17.00
C SER A 216 -13.68 -17.36 17.25
N GLU A 217 -13.12 -18.50 16.81
CA GLU A 217 -11.68 -18.78 16.89
C GLU A 217 -10.90 -17.86 15.94
N LEU A 218 -11.39 -17.67 14.71
CA LEU A 218 -10.79 -16.74 13.75
C LEU A 218 -10.88 -15.29 14.21
N GLU A 219 -12.03 -14.88 14.74
CA GLU A 219 -12.20 -13.54 15.31
C GLU A 219 -11.18 -13.25 16.42
N GLN A 220 -11.03 -14.18 17.37
CA GLN A 220 -10.05 -14.06 18.44
C GLN A 220 -8.61 -13.98 17.91
N LEU A 221 -8.25 -14.79 16.90
CA LEU A 221 -6.92 -14.72 16.29
C LEU A 221 -6.68 -13.39 15.55
N LEU A 222 -7.67 -12.90 14.80
CA LEU A 222 -7.59 -11.62 14.07
C LEU A 222 -7.40 -10.47 15.07
N LEU A 223 -8.28 -10.36 16.06
CA LEU A 223 -8.23 -9.29 17.06
C LEU A 223 -6.94 -9.35 17.90
N ALA A 224 -6.53 -10.53 18.35
CA ALA A 224 -5.26 -10.66 19.10
C ALA A 224 -4.04 -10.30 18.24
N THR A 225 -4.06 -10.61 16.94
CA THR A 225 -2.98 -10.24 16.01
C THR A 225 -2.93 -8.73 15.80
N LEU A 226 -4.09 -8.08 15.63
CA LEU A 226 -4.21 -6.64 15.44
C LEU A 226 -3.88 -5.85 16.71
N ALA A 227 -4.23 -6.37 17.89
CA ALA A 227 -3.90 -5.78 19.17
C ALA A 227 -2.40 -5.83 19.49
N CYS A 228 -1.66 -6.79 18.93
CA CYS A 228 -0.21 -6.91 19.11
C CYS A 228 0.56 -5.92 18.19
N ASN A 229 0.36 -4.62 18.46
CA ASN A 229 0.81 -3.52 17.60
C ASN A 229 1.70 -2.48 18.30
N VAL A 230 2.27 -2.82 19.47
CA VAL A 230 3.26 -1.95 20.13
C VAL A 230 4.55 -1.94 19.30
N PHE A 231 5.10 -0.75 19.10
CA PHE A 231 6.32 -0.50 18.34
C PHE A 231 7.25 0.46 19.08
N ARG A 232 8.47 0.62 18.58
CA ARG A 232 9.50 1.48 19.17
C ARG A 232 9.99 2.53 18.18
N PHE A 233 10.14 3.76 18.66
CA PHE A 233 10.81 4.85 17.96
C PHE A 233 11.63 5.68 18.96
N ASP A 234 12.85 6.09 18.59
CA ASP A 234 13.72 6.94 19.43
C ASP A 234 13.81 6.48 20.92
N ASN A 235 13.95 5.17 21.12
CA ASN A 235 13.97 4.50 22.43
C ASN A 235 12.69 4.61 23.29
N LYS A 236 11.60 5.12 22.72
CA LYS A 236 10.26 5.14 23.32
C LYS A 236 9.35 4.10 22.69
N PHE A 237 8.37 3.64 23.46
CA PHE A 237 7.37 2.67 23.03
C PHE A 237 6.06 3.38 22.71
N TYR A 238 5.41 2.97 21.64
CA TYR A 238 4.14 3.50 21.20
C TYR A 238 3.22 2.37 20.79
N MET A 239 1.92 2.62 20.79
CA MET A 239 0.94 1.72 20.17
C MET A 239 0.00 2.49 19.26
N GLN A 240 -0.54 1.78 18.27
CA GLN A 240 -1.50 2.33 17.33
C GLN A 240 -2.90 2.04 17.85
N ARG A 241 -3.66 3.08 18.21
CA ARG A 241 -5.02 2.96 18.74
C ARG A 241 -6.04 2.65 17.65
N ARG A 242 -5.86 3.26 16.47
CA ARG A 242 -6.75 3.14 15.33
C ARG A 242 -5.97 2.80 14.06
N GLY A 243 -6.56 1.96 13.23
CA GLY A 243 -5.96 1.58 11.96
C GLY A 243 -5.09 0.33 12.03
N LEU A 244 -4.61 0.01 10.85
CA LEU A 244 -3.78 -1.11 10.52
C LEU A 244 -2.33 -0.64 10.36
N ALA A 245 -1.39 -1.30 11.04
CA ALA A 245 0.03 -1.00 10.93
C ALA A 245 0.53 -1.26 9.50
N MET A 246 1.07 -0.23 8.83
CA MET A 246 1.67 -0.30 7.49
C MET A 246 2.98 -1.10 7.50
N GLY A 247 2.88 -2.41 7.59
CA GLY A 247 3.99 -3.35 7.74
C GLY A 247 3.58 -4.68 8.37
N LEU A 248 2.34 -4.75 8.89
CA LEU A 248 1.66 -5.98 9.21
C LEU A 248 1.15 -6.64 7.92
N ARG A 249 1.47 -7.93 7.70
CA ARG A 249 1.11 -8.65 6.46
C ARG A 249 -0.40 -8.73 6.20
N LEU A 250 -1.19 -8.74 7.27
CA LEU A 250 -2.64 -8.82 7.28
C LEU A 250 -3.30 -7.50 6.90
N ALA A 251 -2.59 -6.38 7.06
CA ALA A 251 -3.17 -5.05 6.87
C ALA A 251 -3.75 -4.83 5.46
N PRO A 252 -3.06 -5.17 4.34
CA PRO A 252 -3.64 -4.99 3.00
C PRO A 252 -4.91 -5.83 2.79
N LEU A 253 -4.94 -7.07 3.29
CA LEU A 253 -6.10 -7.94 3.15
C LEU A 253 -7.34 -7.34 3.85
N LEU A 254 -7.17 -6.88 5.09
CA LEU A 254 -8.26 -6.26 5.84
C LEU A 254 -8.69 -4.92 5.23
N ALA A 255 -7.75 -4.10 4.76
CA ALA A 255 -8.08 -2.84 4.09
C ALA A 255 -8.90 -3.08 2.81
N ILE A 256 -8.57 -4.10 2.02
CA ILE A 256 -9.32 -4.44 0.80
C ILE A 256 -10.77 -4.81 1.13
N VAL A 257 -10.98 -5.69 2.10
CA VAL A 257 -12.33 -6.14 2.47
C VAL A 257 -13.12 -5.09 3.24
N TYR A 258 -12.45 -4.26 4.04
CA TYR A 258 -13.10 -3.14 4.72
C TYR A 258 -13.70 -2.15 3.73
N LEU A 259 -12.92 -1.77 2.71
CA LEU A 259 -13.42 -0.90 1.65
C LEU A 259 -14.51 -1.57 0.80
N ASP A 260 -14.45 -2.89 0.55
CA ASP A 260 -15.52 -3.60 -0.18
C ASP A 260 -16.88 -3.46 0.51
N ARG A 261 -16.91 -3.54 1.84
CA ARG A 261 -18.13 -3.33 2.64
C ARG A 261 -18.68 -1.92 2.45
N ILE A 262 -17.82 -0.90 2.54
CA ILE A 262 -18.19 0.52 2.34
C ILE A 262 -18.69 0.76 0.92
N GLU A 263 -17.99 0.19 -0.06
CA GLU A 263 -18.29 0.32 -1.49
C GLU A 263 -19.65 -0.25 -1.85
N ARG A 264 -19.97 -1.47 -1.38
CA ARG A 264 -21.26 -2.13 -1.64
C ARG A 264 -22.45 -1.32 -1.14
N MET A 265 -22.28 -0.59 -0.04
CA MET A 265 -23.31 0.30 0.51
C MET A 265 -23.45 1.61 -0.29
N SER A 266 -22.46 1.92 -1.13
CA SER A 266 -22.36 3.20 -1.86
C SER A 266 -22.80 3.11 -3.32
N LEU A 267 -22.94 1.89 -3.87
CA LEU A 267 -23.24 1.68 -5.29
C LEU A 267 -24.58 2.31 -5.70
N THR A 268 -24.57 3.01 -6.84
CA THR A 268 -25.76 3.61 -7.46
C THR A 268 -25.92 3.08 -8.89
N SER A 269 -27.14 3.14 -9.43
CA SER A 269 -27.42 2.72 -10.82
C SER A 269 -26.77 3.61 -11.88
N GLU A 270 -26.30 4.80 -11.50
CA GLU A 270 -25.64 5.77 -12.38
C GLU A 270 -24.13 5.50 -12.52
N LEU A 271 -23.58 4.60 -11.70
CA LEU A 271 -22.20 4.16 -11.77
C LEU A 271 -22.08 3.03 -12.81
N ILE A 272 -21.34 3.29 -13.88
CA ILE A 272 -21.18 2.37 -15.02
C ILE A 272 -20.04 1.39 -14.76
N PHE A 273 -18.96 1.88 -14.16
CA PHE A 273 -17.75 1.08 -13.91
C PHE A 273 -17.10 1.49 -12.61
N TYR A 274 -16.59 0.51 -11.87
CA TYR A 274 -15.87 0.75 -10.62
C TYR A 274 -14.83 -0.36 -10.41
N ARG A 275 -13.55 0.01 -10.31
CA ARG A 275 -12.47 -0.91 -9.94
C ARG A 275 -11.48 -0.21 -9.03
N ARG A 276 -10.88 -1.00 -8.12
CA ARG A 276 -9.95 -0.49 -7.13
C ARG A 276 -8.71 -1.35 -7.00
N TYR A 277 -7.57 -0.69 -6.83
CA TYR A 277 -6.31 -1.25 -6.37
C TYR A 277 -5.99 -0.70 -4.98
N ILE A 278 -6.37 -1.45 -3.94
CA ILE A 278 -6.22 -1.06 -2.53
C ILE A 278 -6.86 0.29 -2.22
N ASP A 279 -6.14 1.41 -2.28
CA ASP A 279 -6.60 2.77 -1.98
C ASP A 279 -7.00 3.57 -3.24
N ASP A 280 -6.43 3.22 -4.40
CA ASP A 280 -6.66 3.89 -5.68
C ASP A 280 -7.88 3.28 -6.41
N VAL A 281 -8.86 4.09 -6.77
CA VAL A 281 -10.11 3.70 -7.45
C VAL A 281 -10.21 4.35 -8.83
N PHE A 282 -10.68 3.63 -9.82
CA PHE A 282 -11.11 4.17 -11.12
C PHE A 282 -12.61 3.96 -11.28
N ALA A 283 -13.34 5.05 -11.54
CA ALA A 283 -14.79 5.05 -11.67
C ALA A 283 -15.23 5.71 -12.98
N ILE A 284 -16.28 5.15 -13.59
CA ILE A 284 -16.99 5.74 -14.74
C ILE A 284 -18.45 5.89 -14.33
N GLY A 285 -19.00 7.08 -14.52
CA GLY A 285 -20.42 7.38 -14.30
C GLY A 285 -21.05 7.98 -15.54
N SER A 286 -22.38 7.98 -15.58
CA SER A 286 -23.14 8.55 -16.70
C SER A 286 -22.91 10.05 -16.88
N THR A 287 -22.69 10.77 -15.78
CA THR A 287 -22.45 12.23 -15.76
C THR A 287 -21.45 12.60 -14.66
N PRO A 288 -20.88 13.83 -14.67
CA PRO A 288 -20.08 14.32 -13.55
C PRO A 288 -20.89 14.39 -12.25
N VAL A 289 -22.18 14.73 -12.34
CA VAL A 289 -23.09 14.80 -11.19
C VAL A 289 -23.29 13.43 -10.55
N ALA A 290 -23.44 12.38 -11.36
CA ALA A 290 -23.53 11.00 -10.86
C ALA A 290 -22.28 10.58 -10.08
N LEU A 291 -21.09 10.92 -10.58
CA LEU A 291 -19.83 10.64 -9.89
C LEU A 291 -19.70 11.42 -8.58
N GLN A 292 -20.11 12.70 -8.57
CA GLN A 292 -20.11 13.50 -7.36
C GLN A 292 -21.09 12.97 -6.32
N HIS A 293 -22.29 12.57 -6.74
CA HIS A 293 -23.28 11.94 -5.85
C HIS A 293 -22.75 10.64 -5.26
N PHE A 294 -22.13 9.79 -6.09
CA PHE A 294 -21.48 8.57 -5.63
C PHE A 294 -20.35 8.88 -4.62
N LEU A 295 -19.48 9.85 -4.90
CA LEU A 295 -18.41 10.26 -3.99
C LEU A 295 -18.96 10.74 -2.65
N ASN A 296 -20.03 11.55 -2.66
CA ASN A 296 -20.68 12.02 -1.44
C ASN A 296 -21.25 10.85 -0.63
N ASN A 297 -21.90 9.89 -1.29
CA ASN A 297 -22.43 8.69 -0.65
C ASN A 297 -21.30 7.82 -0.06
N LEU A 298 -20.21 7.64 -0.80
CA LEU A 298 -19.03 6.89 -0.37
C LEU A 298 -18.40 7.52 0.89
N ASN A 299 -18.27 8.85 0.91
CA ASN A 299 -17.73 9.62 2.03
C ASN A 299 -18.68 9.71 3.24
N SER A 300 -19.96 9.34 3.10
CA SER A 300 -20.91 9.31 4.21
C SER A 300 -21.00 7.95 4.91
N GLN A 301 -20.45 6.88 4.34
CA GLN A 301 -20.59 5.53 4.91
C GLN A 301 -19.77 5.30 6.18
N ASP A 302 -18.65 6.02 6.33
CA ASP A 302 -17.74 5.85 7.46
C ASP A 302 -17.16 7.22 7.87
N PRO A 303 -17.12 7.55 9.18
CA PRO A 303 -16.67 8.86 9.65
C PRO A 303 -15.17 9.11 9.46
N ASN A 304 -14.35 8.07 9.27
CA ASN A 304 -12.90 8.16 9.17
C ASN A 304 -12.37 7.85 7.76
N ILE A 305 -13.11 7.09 6.95
CA ILE A 305 -12.76 6.83 5.55
C ILE A 305 -13.30 7.96 4.68
N GLN A 306 -12.40 8.65 4.01
CA GLN A 306 -12.71 9.71 3.07
C GLN A 306 -11.94 9.48 1.77
N PHE A 307 -12.56 9.87 0.66
CA PHE A 307 -12.01 9.77 -0.67
C PHE A 307 -11.85 11.16 -1.27
N THR A 308 -10.71 11.38 -1.91
CA THR A 308 -10.46 12.54 -2.77
C THR A 308 -10.72 12.17 -4.23
N VAL A 309 -10.86 13.17 -5.09
CA VAL A 309 -11.10 12.99 -6.53
C VAL A 309 -9.96 13.59 -7.34
N GLU A 310 -9.49 12.83 -8.33
CA GLU A 310 -8.60 13.29 -9.39
C GLU A 310 -9.35 13.20 -10.73
N GLU A 311 -9.40 14.32 -11.45
CA GLU A 311 -10.05 14.43 -12.75
C GLU A 311 -9.05 14.24 -13.91
N PRO A 312 -9.52 13.91 -15.12
CA PRO A 312 -8.65 13.80 -16.29
C PRO A 312 -7.88 15.11 -16.58
N ASP A 313 -6.67 14.98 -17.14
CA ASP A 313 -5.85 16.12 -17.55
C ASP A 313 -6.45 16.87 -18.76
N ALA A 314 -5.79 17.95 -19.19
CA ALA A 314 -6.23 18.76 -20.33
C ALA A 314 -6.36 17.96 -21.64
N ASN A 315 -5.69 16.82 -21.77
CA ASN A 315 -5.77 15.92 -22.91
C ASN A 315 -6.79 14.78 -22.71
N SER A 316 -7.59 14.87 -21.65
CA SER A 316 -8.55 13.86 -21.19
C SER A 316 -7.89 12.56 -20.73
N PHE A 317 -6.61 12.54 -20.38
CA PHE A 317 -5.99 11.35 -19.81
C PHE A 317 -6.11 11.35 -18.30
N LEU A 318 -6.52 10.22 -17.74
CA LEU A 318 -6.54 9.99 -16.30
C LEU A 318 -5.55 8.87 -15.95
N PRO A 319 -4.53 9.17 -15.13
CA PRO A 319 -3.63 8.14 -14.61
C PRO A 319 -4.34 7.13 -13.71
N PHE A 320 -4.07 5.84 -13.90
CA PHE A 320 -4.46 4.79 -12.98
C PHE A 320 -3.44 3.64 -13.04
N LEU A 321 -2.84 3.28 -11.90
CA LEU A 321 -1.71 2.34 -11.83
C LEU A 321 -0.55 2.75 -12.74
N ASN A 322 -0.17 1.87 -13.68
CA ASN A 322 0.88 2.07 -14.67
C ASN A 322 0.32 2.44 -16.05
N ALA A 323 -0.95 2.85 -16.13
CA ALA A 323 -1.60 3.26 -17.36
C ALA A 323 -2.22 4.66 -17.22
N LYS A 324 -2.45 5.30 -18.36
CA LYS A 324 -3.29 6.48 -18.52
C LYS A 324 -4.46 6.09 -19.41
N VAL A 325 -5.67 6.42 -18.98
CA VAL A 325 -6.91 6.07 -19.69
C VAL A 325 -7.53 7.32 -20.27
N ARG A 326 -7.95 7.25 -21.53
CA ARG A 326 -8.77 8.28 -22.17
C ARG A 326 -10.01 7.63 -22.78
N ILE A 327 -11.17 8.23 -22.52
CA ILE A 327 -12.45 7.76 -23.06
C ILE A 327 -13.08 8.90 -23.86
N ARG A 328 -13.32 8.67 -25.16
CA ARG A 328 -13.93 9.66 -26.06
C ARG A 328 -14.92 8.99 -26.99
N ASN A 329 -16.19 9.38 -26.95
CA ASN A 329 -17.24 8.83 -27.81
C ASN A 329 -17.29 7.29 -27.79
N GLY A 330 -17.12 6.69 -26.60
CA GLY A 330 -17.05 5.24 -26.43
C GLY A 330 -15.71 4.57 -26.80
N LEU A 331 -14.80 5.28 -27.48
CA LEU A 331 -13.44 4.81 -27.74
C LEU A 331 -12.61 4.89 -26.46
N LYS A 332 -11.89 3.80 -26.14
CA LYS A 332 -11.02 3.68 -24.97
C LYS A 332 -9.59 3.60 -25.45
N GLU A 333 -8.76 4.50 -24.96
CA GLU A 333 -7.35 4.57 -25.28
C GLU A 333 -6.53 4.39 -24.02
N PHE A 334 -5.46 3.61 -24.13
CA PHE A 334 -4.55 3.30 -23.04
C PHE A 334 -3.13 3.68 -23.45
N SER A 335 -2.41 4.33 -22.53
CA SER A 335 -0.99 4.61 -22.70
C SER A 335 -0.24 4.21 -21.45
N TRP A 336 1.02 3.81 -21.60
CA TRP A 336 1.89 3.52 -20.47
C TRP A 336 2.10 4.80 -19.68
N TYR A 337 1.95 4.69 -18.36
CA TYR A 337 2.11 5.82 -17.47
C TYR A 337 3.12 5.52 -16.38
N ARG A 338 3.97 6.51 -16.16
CA ARG A 338 4.87 6.61 -15.03
C ARG A 338 4.64 7.95 -14.36
N LYS A 339 4.70 7.94 -13.02
CA LYS A 339 4.64 9.19 -12.28
C LYS A 339 5.84 10.07 -12.68
N PRO A 340 5.65 11.37 -12.92
CA PRO A 340 6.75 12.29 -13.27
C PRO A 340 7.89 12.30 -12.25
N SER A 341 7.61 11.95 -11.00
CA SER A 341 8.58 11.85 -9.92
C SER A 341 9.39 10.54 -9.90
N SER A 342 9.07 9.56 -10.75
CA SER A 342 9.82 8.30 -10.84
C SER A 342 11.22 8.57 -11.33
N LYS A 343 12.24 8.06 -10.62
CA LYS A 343 13.65 8.25 -11.00
C LYS A 343 14.16 7.23 -12.01
N ASN A 344 13.27 6.40 -12.56
CA ASN A 344 13.61 5.43 -13.59
C ASN A 344 14.78 4.49 -13.27
N ILE A 345 15.08 4.30 -11.97
CA ILE A 345 16.24 3.54 -11.52
C ILE A 345 15.99 2.05 -11.80
N ILE A 346 16.85 1.45 -12.62
CA ILE A 346 16.86 0.02 -12.91
C ILE A 346 18.23 -0.58 -12.53
N ILE A 347 18.42 -1.88 -12.76
CA ILE A 347 19.73 -2.49 -12.54
C ILE A 347 20.71 -1.90 -13.57
N HIS A 348 21.63 -1.07 -13.10
CA HIS A 348 22.66 -0.48 -13.95
C HIS A 348 23.45 -1.58 -14.68
N SER A 349 23.70 -1.39 -15.97
CA SER A 349 24.48 -2.30 -16.83
C SER A 349 25.85 -2.71 -16.26
N ARG A 350 26.52 -1.79 -15.57
CA ARG A 350 27.84 -1.97 -14.96
C ARG A 350 27.80 -2.62 -13.58
N SER A 351 26.62 -2.91 -13.05
CA SER A 351 26.49 -3.59 -11.76
C SER A 351 27.06 -5.02 -11.80
N ALA A 352 27.43 -5.55 -10.64
CA ALA A 352 27.96 -6.92 -10.51
C ALA A 352 26.88 -8.02 -10.65
N HIS A 353 25.64 -7.66 -11.00
CA HIS A 353 24.58 -8.63 -11.21
C HIS A 353 24.86 -9.50 -12.46
N PRO A 354 24.38 -10.76 -12.48
CA PRO A 354 24.43 -11.58 -13.68
C PRO A 354 23.77 -10.93 -14.90
N ILE A 355 24.33 -11.16 -16.10
CA ILE A 355 23.83 -10.56 -17.35
C ILE A 355 22.35 -10.89 -17.58
N TYR A 356 21.92 -12.12 -17.29
CA TYR A 356 20.52 -12.52 -17.47
C TYR A 356 19.55 -11.71 -16.60
N MET A 357 19.96 -11.26 -15.40
CA MET A 357 19.11 -10.41 -14.56
C MET A 357 18.93 -9.03 -15.18
N LYS A 358 20.00 -8.43 -15.71
CA LYS A 358 19.96 -7.14 -16.40
C LYS A 358 19.08 -7.22 -17.64
N ALA A 359 19.29 -8.23 -18.47
CA ALA A 359 18.48 -8.50 -19.65
C ALA A 359 16.99 -8.73 -19.31
N ASN A 360 16.70 -9.45 -18.22
CA ASN A 360 15.33 -9.66 -17.77
C ASN A 360 14.65 -8.38 -17.31
N VAL A 361 15.37 -7.46 -16.65
CA VAL A 361 14.81 -6.16 -16.27
C VAL A 361 14.40 -5.36 -17.50
N VAL A 362 15.29 -5.24 -18.49
CA VAL A 362 14.99 -4.55 -19.75
C VAL A 362 13.80 -5.22 -20.47
N ARG A 363 13.83 -6.55 -20.59
CA ARG A 363 12.73 -7.31 -21.21
C ARG A 363 11.40 -7.09 -20.51
N ASN A 364 11.37 -7.09 -19.18
CA ASN A 364 10.14 -6.90 -18.42
C ASN A 364 9.57 -5.49 -18.58
N ILE A 365 10.42 -4.46 -18.69
CA ILE A 365 9.96 -3.09 -18.95
C ILE A 365 9.35 -3.01 -20.35
N GLY A 366 10.04 -3.53 -21.37
CA GLY A 366 9.53 -3.58 -22.74
C GLY A 366 8.20 -4.33 -22.84
N GLN A 367 8.12 -5.53 -22.28
CA GLN A 367 6.88 -6.30 -22.24
C GLN A 367 5.74 -5.58 -21.52
N THR A 368 6.05 -4.84 -20.45
CA THR A 368 5.03 -4.07 -19.71
C THR A 368 4.48 -2.93 -20.57
N LYS A 369 5.37 -2.20 -21.26
CA LYS A 369 4.98 -1.15 -22.20
C LYS A 369 4.11 -1.72 -23.32
N ASP A 370 4.56 -2.78 -23.98
CA ASP A 370 3.85 -3.39 -25.11
C ASP A 370 2.45 -3.90 -24.72
N ARG A 371 2.30 -4.44 -23.51
CA ARG A 371 1.00 -4.90 -23.00
C ARG A 371 0.04 -3.76 -22.67
N ILE A 372 0.53 -2.56 -22.36
CA ILE A 372 -0.30 -1.42 -21.95
C ILE A 372 -0.64 -0.51 -23.14
N CYS A 373 0.31 -0.23 -24.03
CA CYS A 373 0.15 0.75 -25.10
C CYS A 373 -0.55 0.24 -26.36
N GLY A 374 -0.72 -1.09 -26.52
CA GLY A 374 -1.13 -1.65 -27.82
C GLY A 374 -0.10 -1.38 -28.92
N VAL A 375 -0.48 -1.60 -30.17
CA VAL A 375 0.42 -1.43 -31.35
C VAL A 375 0.46 0.05 -31.74
N ALA A 376 1.63 0.67 -31.61
CA ALA A 376 2.00 2.02 -32.05
C ALA A 376 1.70 3.18 -31.07
N HIS A 377 2.68 3.47 -30.21
CA HIS A 377 2.85 4.81 -29.63
C HIS A 377 4.35 5.14 -29.59
N ASP A 378 4.82 5.94 -30.56
CA ASP A 378 6.23 6.33 -30.74
C ASP A 378 6.81 7.02 -29.49
N LEU A 379 5.98 7.77 -28.75
CA LEU A 379 6.37 8.45 -27.51
C LEU A 379 6.85 7.49 -26.40
N CYS A 380 6.38 6.24 -26.40
CA CYS A 380 6.78 5.27 -25.37
C CYS A 380 8.14 4.61 -25.67
N ASP A 381 8.63 4.70 -26.91
CA ASP A 381 9.94 4.18 -27.31
C ASP A 381 11.06 5.13 -26.90
N GLU A 382 10.89 6.44 -27.12
CA GLU A 382 11.82 7.49 -26.66
C GLU A 382 12.01 7.48 -25.13
N ASP A 383 10.91 7.27 -24.38
CA ASP A 383 10.96 7.11 -22.93
C ASP A 383 11.83 5.91 -22.51
N MET A 384 11.72 4.78 -23.22
CA MET A 384 12.51 3.58 -22.93
C MET A 384 13.98 3.76 -23.24
N GLU A 385 14.32 4.36 -24.39
CA GLU A 385 15.71 4.65 -24.73
C GLU A 385 16.36 5.54 -23.66
N THR A 386 15.67 6.62 -23.27
CA THR A 386 16.14 7.52 -22.20
C THR A 386 16.39 6.77 -20.89
N ILE A 387 15.45 5.90 -20.47
CA ILE A 387 15.60 5.09 -19.25
C ILE A 387 16.84 4.20 -19.32
N LEU A 388 17.08 3.56 -20.47
CA LEU A 388 18.22 2.67 -20.65
C LEU A 388 19.52 3.46 -20.60
N GLU A 389 19.63 4.55 -21.35
CA GLU A 389 20.80 5.43 -21.38
C GLU A 389 21.17 5.98 -19.99
N GLU A 390 20.18 6.44 -19.22
CA GLU A 390 20.39 6.92 -17.85
C GLU A 390 20.93 5.85 -16.90
N ASN A 391 20.72 4.56 -17.22
CA ASN A 391 21.15 3.42 -16.42
C ASN A 391 22.33 2.64 -17.06
N GLY A 392 22.94 3.22 -18.09
CA GLY A 392 24.15 2.76 -18.79
C GLY A 392 23.86 1.75 -19.87
#